data_AF-A0A6S6TQ94-F1
#
_entry.id   AF-A0A6S6TQ94-F1
#
_cell.length_a   1.000
_cell.length_b   1.000
_cell.length_c   1.000
_cell.angle_alpha   90.00
_cell.angle_beta   90.00
_cell.angle_gamma   90.00
#
_symmetry.space_group_name_H-M   'P 1'
#
loop_
_entity.id
_entity.type
_entity.pdbx_description
1 polymer ?
#
loop_
_entity_poly.entity_id
_entity_poly.type
_entity_poly.pdbx_seq_one_letter_code
_entity_poly.pdbx_strand_id
1 'polypeptide(L)'
;MTTNENKLSPLDQKISEFFPGLVVRKDLVKTVKGNAIVPSYVLEYLLGQYCATVDEDSIETGILTVKEILAKHYVHRNEAGLIRSTIREKGRHKIIDRVSVALNDKRDVYEAEFSNLGIKKALIESGAVKQHPKLLVGGVWCIADIEYEHTEDKEVSPWVLASLKPIQMSHFDYDGYIEARSHFSLDEWLDVLMQSIGFNPDYFGRRSKLLQIARLIPFCERNYNLIELGPKGTGKSHIYSEFSPHGILISGGEVTVPKLFVNNSSGKIGLVGYWDTVAFDEFAGKQKRVDKALVDIMKNYMANKSFSRGVETLGADASMVFVGNT
;
A
#
# COMPACT_ATOMS: atom_id res chain seq x y z
N MET A 1 35.75 -0.09 15.83
CA MET A 1 36.43 1.11 15.29
C MET A 1 35.33 2.08 14.91
N THR A 2 35.12 3.06 15.77
CA THR A 2 34.16 4.15 15.67
C THR A 2 34.65 5.18 14.63
N THR A 3 33.70 5.70 13.84
CA THR A 3 33.56 7.06 13.24
C THR A 3 33.13 7.06 11.76
N ASN A 4 31.81 7.09 11.51
CA ASN A 4 31.15 7.86 10.40
C ASN A 4 29.62 7.58 10.31
N GLU A 5 28.87 7.56 11.41
CA GLU A 5 27.43 7.22 11.31
C GLU A 5 26.50 8.36 10.85
N ASN A 6 26.96 9.60 10.71
CA ASN A 6 26.08 10.75 10.39
C ASN A 6 26.47 11.61 9.18
N LYS A 7 27.36 11.14 8.28
CA LYS A 7 27.67 11.92 7.07
C LYS A 7 26.92 11.38 5.87
N LEU A 8 25.96 12.15 5.37
CA LEU A 8 25.30 11.92 4.07
C LEU A 8 26.38 11.67 3.00
N SER A 9 26.24 10.55 2.29
CA SER A 9 27.14 10.25 1.17
C SER A 9 27.00 11.32 0.07
N PRO A 10 27.95 11.43 -0.87
CA PRO A 10 27.82 12.33 -2.00
C PRO A 10 26.53 12.08 -2.80
N LEU A 11 26.11 10.81 -2.89
CA LEU A 11 24.85 10.45 -3.53
C LEU A 11 23.65 10.96 -2.72
N ASP A 12 23.64 10.77 -1.40
CA ASP A 12 22.52 11.21 -0.56
C ASP A 12 22.34 12.74 -0.61
N GLN A 13 23.45 13.49 -0.58
CA GLN A 13 23.42 14.96 -0.72
C GLN A 13 22.81 15.37 -2.06
N LYS A 14 23.22 14.70 -3.14
CA LYS A 14 22.70 14.95 -4.50
C LYS A 14 21.22 14.59 -4.61
N ILE A 15 20.76 13.49 -4.00
CA ILE A 15 19.34 13.14 -3.95
C ILE A 15 18.56 14.23 -3.19
N SER A 16 19.06 14.67 -2.03
CA SER A 16 18.41 15.73 -1.24
C SER A 16 18.35 17.08 -1.97
N GLU A 17 19.34 17.39 -2.80
CA GLU A 17 19.37 18.60 -3.63
C GLU A 17 18.32 18.58 -4.74
N PHE A 18 18.24 17.48 -5.50
CA PHE A 18 17.38 17.39 -6.69
C PHE A 18 15.97 16.84 -6.42
N PHE A 19 15.73 16.22 -5.26
CA PHE A 19 14.42 15.72 -4.84
C PHE A 19 13.98 16.28 -3.47
N PRO A 20 13.99 17.61 -3.28
CA PRO A 20 13.65 18.21 -1.99
C PRO A 20 12.22 17.85 -1.57
N GLY A 21 12.03 17.50 -0.30
CA GLY A 21 10.71 17.09 0.21
C GLY A 21 10.26 15.67 -0.17
N LEU A 22 11.02 14.95 -1.00
CA LEU A 22 10.70 13.59 -1.47
C LEU A 22 11.65 12.52 -0.91
N VAL A 23 12.62 12.93 -0.10
CA VAL A 23 13.59 12.03 0.54
C VAL A 23 13.17 11.70 1.95
N VAL A 24 13.20 10.41 2.29
CA VAL A 24 12.88 9.90 3.63
C VAL A 24 13.99 9.00 4.13
N ARG A 25 14.41 9.23 5.37
CA ARG A 25 15.33 8.36 6.12
C ARG A 25 14.62 7.08 6.54
N LYS A 26 14.78 6.00 5.76
CA LYS A 26 14.12 4.70 5.96
C LYS A 26 14.55 3.98 7.24
N ASP A 27 15.74 4.26 7.76
CA ASP A 27 16.23 3.73 9.03
C ASP A 27 15.35 4.18 10.22
N LEU A 28 14.72 5.35 10.13
CA LEU A 28 13.82 5.89 11.17
C LEU A 28 12.50 5.14 11.26
N VAL A 29 12.11 4.38 10.23
CA VAL A 29 10.84 3.63 10.20
C VAL A 29 10.75 2.69 11.41
N LYS A 30 11.86 2.04 11.79
CA LYS A 30 11.92 1.15 12.96
C LYS A 30 11.68 1.90 14.27
N THR A 31 12.18 3.13 14.36
CA THR A 31 12.08 3.98 15.55
C THR A 31 10.66 4.46 15.81
N VAL A 32 9.86 4.66 14.76
CA VAL A 32 8.47 5.15 14.87
C VAL A 32 7.41 4.05 14.88
N LYS A 33 7.72 2.85 14.35
CA LYS A 33 6.73 1.76 14.21
C LYS A 33 6.05 1.37 15.52
N GLY A 34 6.80 1.33 16.62
CA GLY A 34 6.27 0.92 17.94
C GLY A 34 5.50 -0.40 17.86
N ASN A 35 4.26 -0.40 18.38
CA ASN A 35 3.32 -1.52 18.31
C ASN A 35 2.28 -1.39 17.17
N ALA A 36 2.38 -0.36 16.33
CA ALA A 36 1.43 -0.15 15.24
C ALA A 36 1.69 -1.17 14.11
N ILE A 37 0.64 -1.92 13.75
CA ILE A 37 0.68 -2.90 12.65
C ILE A 37 0.27 -2.20 11.36
N VAL A 38 1.13 -1.28 10.92
CA VAL A 38 0.99 -0.55 9.65
C VAL A 38 2.08 -0.98 8.66
N PRO A 39 1.78 -0.98 7.35
CA PRO A 39 2.80 -1.16 6.32
C PRO A 39 3.88 -0.07 6.38
N SER A 40 5.07 -0.40 5.92
CA SER A 40 6.23 0.48 5.96
C SER A 40 6.02 1.75 5.14
N TYR A 41 5.38 1.67 3.96
CA TYR A 41 5.04 2.86 3.17
C TYR A 41 4.14 3.87 3.92
N VAL A 42 3.32 3.41 4.87
CA VAL A 42 2.49 4.31 5.69
C VAL A 42 3.35 5.14 6.63
N LEU A 43 4.35 4.49 7.26
CA LEU A 43 5.31 5.16 8.13
C LEU A 43 6.24 6.07 7.33
N GLU A 44 6.69 5.62 6.16
CA GLU A 44 7.52 6.43 5.25
C GLU A 44 6.77 7.69 4.80
N TYR A 45 5.47 7.58 4.50
CA TYR A 45 4.65 8.75 4.16
C TYR A 45 4.53 9.75 5.32
N LEU A 46 4.30 9.28 6.55
CA LEU A 46 4.26 10.16 7.71
C LEU A 46 5.62 10.80 7.97
N LEU A 47 6.70 10.03 7.90
CA LEU A 47 8.06 10.55 8.01
C LEU A 47 8.36 11.56 6.88
N GLY A 48 7.89 11.34 5.66
CA GLY A 48 8.05 12.31 4.57
C GLY A 48 7.32 13.64 4.81
N GLN A 49 6.27 13.66 5.61
CA GLN A 49 5.59 14.92 5.96
C GLN A 49 6.31 15.73 7.04
N TYR A 50 7.04 15.07 7.94
CA TYR A 50 7.60 15.71 9.14
C TYR A 50 9.13 15.64 9.25
N CYS A 51 9.78 14.81 8.44
CA CYS A 51 11.22 14.53 8.48
C CYS A 51 11.89 14.62 7.09
N ALA A 52 11.26 15.27 6.10
CA ALA A 52 11.85 15.45 4.77
C ALA A 52 12.89 16.60 4.73
N THR A 53 13.89 16.50 5.61
CA THR A 53 15.02 17.42 5.77
C THR A 53 16.26 16.62 6.16
N VAL A 54 17.42 17.24 6.02
CA VAL A 54 18.73 16.69 6.42
C VAL A 54 19.20 17.23 7.77
N ASP A 55 18.46 18.18 8.35
CA ASP A 55 18.74 18.78 9.66
C ASP A 55 18.34 17.83 10.80
N GLU A 56 19.32 17.43 11.63
CA GLU A 56 19.12 16.41 12.67
C GLU A 56 18.11 16.84 13.74
N ASP A 57 18.14 18.10 14.19
CA ASP A 57 17.22 18.63 15.20
C ASP A 57 15.76 18.62 14.70
N SER A 58 15.57 19.02 13.43
CA SER A 58 14.26 18.95 12.77
C SER A 58 13.78 17.51 12.60
N ILE A 59 14.68 16.58 12.26
CA ILE A 59 14.36 15.15 12.16
C ILE A 59 13.89 14.59 13.51
N GLU A 60 14.60 14.89 14.60
CA GLU A 60 14.21 14.43 15.95
C GLU A 60 12.82 14.93 16.35
N THR A 61 12.55 16.22 16.12
CA THR A 61 11.24 16.83 16.35
C THR A 61 10.16 16.18 15.50
N GLY A 62 10.47 15.88 14.23
CA GLY A 62 9.59 15.17 13.31
C GLY A 62 9.27 13.74 13.78
N ILE A 63 10.27 13.00 14.29
CA ILE A 63 10.07 11.65 14.84
C ILE A 63 9.10 11.66 16.03
N LEU A 64 9.25 12.62 16.94
CA LEU A 64 8.34 12.79 18.08
C LEU A 64 6.92 13.06 17.60
N THR A 65 6.77 13.97 16.63
CA THR A 65 5.47 14.29 16.02
C THR A 65 4.82 13.06 15.39
N VAL A 66 5.56 12.24 14.64
CA VAL A 66 5.05 11.01 14.03
C VAL A 66 4.62 10.00 15.10
N LYS A 67 5.41 9.84 16.18
CA LYS A 67 5.05 8.97 17.31
C LYS A 67 3.75 9.42 17.98
N GLU A 68 3.57 10.72 18.19
CA GLU A 68 2.33 11.28 18.76
C GLU A 68 1.14 11.06 17.84
N ILE A 69 1.30 11.27 16.53
CA ILE A 69 0.26 11.01 15.54
C ILE A 69 -0.17 9.55 15.56
N LEU A 70 0.79 8.61 15.55
CA LEU A 70 0.49 7.18 15.62
C LEU A 70 -0.20 6.84 16.94
N ALA A 71 0.33 7.28 18.08
CA ALA A 71 -0.26 6.98 19.39
C ALA A 71 -1.69 7.52 19.55
N LYS A 72 -2.00 8.66 18.93
CA LYS A 72 -3.31 9.33 19.06
C LYS A 72 -4.32 8.88 18.01
N HIS A 73 -3.87 8.60 16.79
CA HIS A 73 -4.75 8.43 15.64
C HIS A 73 -4.76 7.00 15.08
N TYR A 74 -3.71 6.21 15.29
CA TYR A 74 -3.73 4.83 14.83
C TYR A 74 -4.73 4.00 15.63
N VAL A 75 -5.61 3.28 14.93
CA VAL A 75 -6.63 2.46 15.57
C VAL A 75 -6.08 1.06 15.83
N HIS A 76 -5.82 0.76 17.10
CA HIS A 76 -5.59 -0.62 17.54
C HIS A 76 -6.93 -1.36 17.70
N ARG A 77 -7.04 -2.58 17.13
CA ARG A 77 -8.30 -3.35 17.13
C ARG A 77 -8.86 -3.64 18.53
N ASN A 78 -7.99 -3.87 19.50
CA ASN A 78 -8.36 -4.08 20.91
C ASN A 78 -8.89 -2.81 21.60
N GLU A 79 -8.59 -1.62 21.06
CA GLU A 79 -9.03 -0.33 21.59
C GLU A 79 -10.17 0.30 20.77
N ALA A 80 -10.58 -0.35 19.67
CA ALA A 80 -11.60 0.17 18.76
C ALA A 80 -12.90 0.54 19.48
N GLY A 81 -13.32 -0.20 20.51
CA GLY A 81 -14.50 0.12 21.32
C GLY A 81 -14.37 1.44 22.07
N LEU A 82 -13.21 1.69 22.68
CA LEU A 82 -12.92 2.94 23.39
C LEU A 82 -12.87 4.14 22.43
N ILE A 83 -12.26 3.95 21.26
CA ILE A 83 -12.17 5.01 20.24
C ILE A 83 -13.56 5.34 19.69
N ARG A 84 -14.41 4.35 19.41
CA ARG A 84 -15.82 4.58 19.01
C ARG A 84 -16.60 5.37 20.06
N SER A 85 -16.44 5.02 21.34
CA SER A 85 -17.06 5.76 22.44
C SER A 85 -16.55 7.22 22.46
N THR A 86 -15.24 7.41 22.32
CA THR A 86 -14.61 8.73 22.30
C THR A 86 -15.12 9.59 21.14
N ILE A 87 -15.30 9.02 19.95
CA ILE A 87 -15.86 9.75 18.80
C ILE A 87 -17.30 10.16 19.09
N ARG A 88 -18.12 9.25 19.63
CA ARG A 88 -19.51 9.55 20.00
C ARG A 88 -19.62 10.71 20.99
N GLU A 89 -18.78 10.72 22.03
CA GLU A 89 -18.82 11.78 23.06
C GLU A 89 -18.23 13.11 22.56
N LYS A 90 -17.21 13.09 21.69
CA LYS A 90 -16.55 14.30 21.16
C LYS A 90 -17.14 14.80 19.84
N GLY A 91 -18.05 14.05 19.23
CA GLY A 91 -18.63 14.29 17.90
C GLY A 91 -17.69 13.93 16.74
N ARG A 92 -16.38 14.16 16.86
CA ARG A 92 -15.42 13.90 15.77
C ARG A 92 -14.06 13.42 16.24
N HIS A 93 -13.38 12.62 15.41
CA HIS A 93 -12.00 12.21 15.66
C HIS A 93 -11.23 11.92 14.37
N LYS A 94 -9.94 12.24 14.37
CA LYS A 94 -9.02 11.84 13.31
C LYS A 94 -8.45 10.46 13.61
N ILE A 95 -8.43 9.59 12.61
CA ILE A 95 -7.91 8.22 12.71
C ILE A 95 -7.01 7.85 11.53
N ILE A 96 -6.14 6.87 11.74
CA ILE A 96 -5.36 6.17 10.71
C ILE A 96 -5.86 4.74 10.67
N ASP A 97 -6.50 4.37 9.56
CA ASP A 97 -7.08 3.05 9.34
C ASP A 97 -7.12 2.72 7.84
N ARG A 98 -7.33 1.45 7.52
CA ARG A 98 -7.60 0.99 6.17
C ARG A 98 -9.10 1.06 5.90
N VAL A 99 -9.48 1.87 4.91
CA VAL A 99 -10.86 2.20 4.56
C VAL A 99 -11.22 1.62 3.20
N SER A 100 -12.28 0.83 3.13
CA SER A 100 -12.93 0.39 1.88
C SER A 100 -14.32 1.00 1.77
N VAL A 101 -14.83 1.15 0.55
CA VAL A 101 -16.15 1.72 0.27
C VAL A 101 -16.97 0.75 -0.58
N ALA A 102 -18.28 0.74 -0.39
CA ALA A 102 -19.22 0.06 -1.27
C ALA A 102 -20.41 0.97 -1.60
N LEU A 103 -20.98 0.80 -2.79
CA LEU A 103 -22.28 1.40 -3.12
C LEU A 103 -23.40 0.57 -2.47
N ASN A 104 -24.27 1.24 -1.72
CA ASN A 104 -25.56 0.71 -1.28
C ASN A 104 -26.63 1.23 -2.24
N ASP A 105 -26.95 0.43 -3.24
CA ASP A 105 -27.93 0.72 -4.30
C ASP A 105 -29.36 0.88 -3.79
N LYS A 106 -29.72 0.20 -2.69
CA LYS A 106 -31.04 0.33 -2.06
C LYS A 106 -31.27 1.69 -1.43
N ARG A 107 -30.21 2.30 -0.92
CA ARG A 107 -30.25 3.59 -0.22
C ARG A 107 -29.66 4.74 -1.04
N ASP A 108 -29.13 4.43 -2.23
CA ASP A 108 -28.42 5.36 -3.11
C ASP A 108 -27.29 6.15 -2.41
N VAL A 109 -26.49 5.44 -1.59
CA VAL A 109 -25.38 6.04 -0.84
C VAL A 109 -24.12 5.19 -0.92
N TYR A 110 -22.97 5.85 -0.75
CA TYR A 110 -21.71 5.15 -0.52
C TYR A 110 -21.49 4.92 0.97
N GLU A 111 -21.05 3.72 1.30
CA GLU A 111 -20.85 3.22 2.65
C GLU A 111 -19.40 2.77 2.82
N ALA A 112 -18.66 3.43 3.71
CA ALA A 112 -17.30 3.10 4.10
C ALA A 112 -17.27 2.06 5.24
N GLU A 113 -16.24 1.21 5.20
CA GLU A 113 -15.90 0.21 6.21
C GLU A 113 -14.45 0.41 6.65
N PHE A 114 -14.25 0.44 7.97
CA PHE A 114 -12.98 0.66 8.63
C PHE A 114 -12.44 -0.66 9.19
N SER A 115 -11.24 -1.05 8.75
CA SER A 115 -10.67 -2.38 9.04
C SER A 115 -10.35 -2.59 10.52
N ASN A 116 -9.83 -1.56 11.21
CA ASN A 116 -9.44 -1.66 12.61
C ASN A 116 -10.49 -1.07 13.55
N LEU A 117 -11.11 0.05 13.19
CA LEU A 117 -12.17 0.68 13.98
C LEU A 117 -13.45 -0.15 13.97
N GLY A 118 -13.65 -1.01 12.96
CA GLY A 118 -14.75 -1.95 12.88
C GLY A 118 -16.12 -1.29 12.64
N ILE A 119 -16.13 -0.02 12.24
CA ILE A 119 -17.34 0.66 11.78
C ILE A 119 -17.64 0.20 10.37
N LYS A 120 -18.89 -0.13 10.15
CA LYS A 120 -19.45 -0.46 8.84
C LYS A 120 -20.51 0.57 8.51
N LYS A 121 -20.70 0.81 7.22
CA LYS A 121 -21.74 1.71 6.70
C LYS A 121 -21.56 3.18 7.08
N ALA A 122 -20.33 3.65 7.29
CA ALA A 122 -20.12 5.08 7.48
C ALA A 122 -20.42 5.82 6.16
N LEU A 123 -21.25 6.85 6.19
CA LEU A 123 -21.62 7.59 4.99
C LEU A 123 -20.40 8.36 4.46
N ILE A 124 -20.18 8.32 3.15
CA ILE A 124 -19.11 9.07 2.48
C ILE A 124 -19.67 9.78 1.25
N GLU A 125 -19.21 11.00 1.01
CA GLU A 125 -19.62 11.75 -0.17
C GLU A 125 -19.13 11.12 -1.49
N SER A 126 -19.98 11.17 -2.51
CA SER A 126 -19.65 10.64 -3.84
C SER A 126 -18.43 11.31 -4.48
N GLY A 127 -18.15 12.58 -4.15
CA GLY A 127 -16.97 13.31 -4.62
C GLY A 127 -15.67 12.66 -4.17
N ALA A 128 -15.57 12.28 -2.90
CA ALA A 128 -14.40 11.59 -2.35
C ALA A 128 -14.18 10.22 -3.01
N VAL A 129 -15.27 9.49 -3.28
CA VAL A 129 -15.20 8.19 -3.98
C VAL A 129 -14.71 8.34 -5.42
N LYS A 130 -15.21 9.35 -6.16
CA LYS A 130 -14.77 9.65 -7.54
C LYS A 130 -13.30 10.03 -7.62
N GLN A 131 -12.80 10.79 -6.65
CA GLN A 131 -11.38 11.16 -6.57
C GLN A 131 -10.49 9.95 -6.21
N HIS A 132 -11.03 8.97 -5.48
CA HIS A 132 -10.27 7.83 -4.96
C HIS A 132 -10.96 6.49 -5.26
N PRO A 133 -11.06 6.08 -6.54
CA PRO A 133 -11.82 4.88 -6.94
C PRO A 133 -11.27 3.58 -6.33
N LYS A 134 -9.98 3.53 -5.95
CA LYS A 134 -9.35 2.38 -5.30
C LYS A 134 -10.00 2.03 -3.94
N LEU A 135 -10.74 2.96 -3.31
CA LEU A 135 -11.53 2.69 -2.11
C LEU A 135 -12.61 1.63 -2.34
N LEU A 136 -13.16 1.51 -3.55
CA LEU A 136 -14.28 0.61 -3.86
C LEU A 136 -13.91 -0.89 -3.86
N VAL A 137 -12.66 -1.22 -3.56
CA VAL A 137 -12.10 -2.51 -3.93
C VAL A 137 -11.17 -3.12 -2.90
N GLY A 138 -10.10 -2.40 -2.58
CA GLY A 138 -8.94 -2.99 -1.92
C GLY A 138 -8.81 -2.54 -0.49
N GLY A 139 -9.55 -1.52 -0.07
CA GLY A 139 -9.31 -0.78 1.16
C GLY A 139 -7.96 -0.07 1.12
N VAL A 140 -7.95 1.26 1.23
CA VAL A 140 -6.73 2.07 1.19
C VAL A 140 -6.43 2.57 2.59
N TRP A 141 -5.16 2.59 2.99
CA TRP A 141 -4.76 3.25 4.24
C TRP A 141 -4.99 4.75 4.12
N CYS A 142 -5.71 5.31 5.06
CA CYS A 142 -6.13 6.70 5.03
C CYS A 142 -5.94 7.34 6.40
N ILE A 143 -5.61 8.64 6.38
CA ILE A 143 -5.89 9.53 7.51
C ILE A 143 -7.32 10.03 7.29
N ALA A 144 -8.24 9.68 8.17
CA ALA A 144 -9.66 9.96 8.03
C ALA A 144 -10.19 10.75 9.23
N ASP A 145 -11.04 11.75 8.97
CA ASP A 145 -11.85 12.39 10.01
C ASP A 145 -13.22 11.72 10.01
N ILE A 146 -13.54 11.05 11.12
CA ILE A 146 -14.82 10.37 11.33
C ILE A 146 -15.65 11.13 12.35
N GLU A 147 -16.92 11.29 12.03
CA GLU A 147 -17.90 12.01 12.82
C GLU A 147 -19.03 11.08 13.24
N TYR A 148 -19.64 11.41 14.37
CA TYR A 148 -20.81 10.73 14.89
C TYR A 148 -21.94 11.73 15.02
N GLU A 149 -22.94 11.58 14.17
CA GLU A 149 -24.16 12.39 14.16
C GLU A 149 -25.31 11.55 14.70
N HIS A 150 -25.88 11.98 15.82
CA HIS A 150 -27.03 11.28 16.39
C HIS A 150 -28.24 11.42 15.46
N THR A 151 -28.80 10.29 15.05
CA THR A 151 -30.03 10.22 14.26
C THR A 151 -31.05 9.34 14.97
N GLU A 152 -32.32 9.75 14.96
CA GLU A 152 -33.43 8.92 15.46
C GLU A 152 -33.87 7.87 14.43
N ASP A 153 -33.51 8.07 13.15
CA ASP A 153 -33.77 7.11 12.09
C ASP A 153 -32.75 5.96 12.14
N LYS A 154 -33.24 4.77 12.46
CA LYS A 154 -32.44 3.55 12.57
C LYS A 154 -31.89 3.04 11.23
N GLU A 155 -32.46 3.50 10.11
CA GLU A 155 -31.97 3.15 8.77
C GLU A 155 -30.78 4.03 8.37
N VAL A 156 -30.59 5.18 9.01
CA VAL A 156 -29.47 6.08 8.76
C VAL A 156 -28.29 5.71 9.65
N SER A 157 -27.13 5.53 9.03
CA SER A 157 -25.90 5.32 9.79
C SER A 157 -25.52 6.61 10.50
N PRO A 158 -25.27 6.59 11.82
CA PRO A 158 -24.83 7.78 12.55
C PRO A 158 -23.36 8.12 12.28
N TRP A 159 -22.63 7.27 11.56
CA TRP A 159 -21.22 7.47 11.26
C TRP A 159 -21.07 8.17 9.92
N VAL A 160 -20.36 9.29 9.92
CA VAL A 160 -20.07 10.06 8.71
C VAL A 160 -18.55 10.16 8.55
N LEU A 161 -18.07 9.83 7.36
CA LEU A 161 -16.68 10.04 6.97
C LEU A 161 -16.57 11.44 6.36
N ALA A 162 -16.25 12.41 7.20
CA ALA A 162 -16.22 13.83 6.84
C ALA A 162 -15.05 14.17 5.92
N SER A 163 -13.88 13.59 6.15
CA SER A 163 -12.73 13.77 5.27
C SER A 163 -11.90 12.50 5.21
N LEU A 164 -11.29 12.22 4.05
CA LEU A 164 -10.25 11.21 3.97
C LEU A 164 -9.09 11.68 3.11
N LYS A 165 -7.87 11.42 3.59
CA LYS A 165 -6.63 11.60 2.85
C LYS A 165 -5.96 10.23 2.71
N PRO A 166 -6.02 9.60 1.51
CA PRO A 166 -5.30 8.37 1.27
C PRO A 166 -3.79 8.55 1.48
N ILE A 167 -3.16 7.55 2.06
CA ILE A 167 -1.71 7.51 2.31
C ILE A 167 -1.02 7.03 1.04
N GLN A 168 -0.93 7.95 0.09
CA GLN A 168 -0.31 7.78 -1.21
C GLN A 168 0.29 9.12 -1.67
N MET A 169 1.12 9.08 -2.71
CA MET A 169 1.58 10.30 -3.38
C MET A 169 0.36 11.06 -3.92
N SER A 170 0.13 12.28 -3.41
CA SER A 170 -1.05 13.08 -3.78
C SER A 170 -0.95 13.70 -5.17
N HIS A 171 0.27 13.91 -5.66
CA HIS A 171 0.58 14.49 -6.95
C HIS A 171 1.94 13.98 -7.43
N PHE A 172 2.09 13.81 -8.74
CA PHE A 172 3.36 13.41 -9.36
C PHE A 172 3.70 14.45 -10.43
N ASP A 173 4.76 15.23 -10.17
CA ASP A 173 5.33 16.17 -11.14
C ASP A 173 6.26 15.39 -12.08
N TYR A 174 5.74 15.08 -13.26
CA TYR A 174 6.46 14.28 -14.25
C TYR A 174 7.65 15.04 -14.86
N ASP A 175 7.45 16.32 -15.18
CA ASP A 175 8.47 17.14 -15.84
C ASP A 175 9.62 17.44 -14.88
N GLY A 176 9.29 17.81 -13.64
CA GLY A 176 10.28 17.99 -12.57
C GLY A 176 11.06 16.70 -12.25
N TYR A 177 10.40 15.54 -12.32
CA TYR A 177 11.07 14.25 -12.15
C TYR A 177 12.08 13.97 -13.28
N ILE A 178 11.74 14.25 -14.54
CA ILE A 178 12.67 14.10 -15.67
C ILE A 178 13.87 15.03 -15.53
N GLU A 179 13.61 16.29 -15.18
CA GLU A 179 14.66 17.28 -14.98
C GLU A 179 15.62 16.85 -13.86
N ALA A 180 15.09 16.54 -12.68
CA ALA A 180 15.87 16.04 -11.55
C ALA A 180 16.67 14.78 -11.92
N ARG A 181 16.05 13.83 -12.60
CA ARG A 181 16.70 12.60 -13.08
C ARG A 181 17.89 12.90 -14.00
N SER A 182 17.85 13.96 -14.82
CA SER A 182 18.91 14.28 -15.77
C SER A 182 20.26 14.60 -15.11
N HIS A 183 20.25 14.99 -13.83
CA HIS A 183 21.46 15.27 -13.06
C HIS A 183 22.22 14.02 -12.60
N PHE A 184 21.65 12.83 -12.75
CA PHE A 184 22.24 11.56 -12.30
C PHE A 184 22.78 10.73 -13.48
N SER A 185 23.98 10.18 -13.31
CA SER A 185 24.49 9.13 -14.18
C SER A 185 23.64 7.85 -14.05
N LEU A 186 23.81 6.91 -14.98
CA LEU A 186 23.09 5.65 -14.92
C LEU A 186 23.42 4.83 -13.67
N ASP A 187 24.70 4.79 -13.28
CA ASP A 187 25.14 4.01 -12.12
C ASP A 187 24.65 4.65 -10.81
N GLU A 188 24.74 5.98 -10.67
CA GLU A 188 24.12 6.68 -9.54
C GLU A 188 22.62 6.42 -9.48
N TRP A 189 21.93 6.44 -10.62
CA TRP A 189 20.49 6.21 -10.65
C TRP A 189 20.09 4.79 -10.23
N LEU A 190 20.87 3.78 -10.62
CA LEU A 190 20.66 2.43 -10.11
C LEU A 190 20.77 2.40 -8.58
N ASP A 191 21.69 3.17 -8.02
CA ASP A 191 21.90 3.25 -6.58
C ASP A 191 20.78 4.01 -5.87
N VAL A 192 20.26 5.09 -6.47
CA VAL A 192 19.04 5.78 -6.02
C VAL A 192 17.87 4.79 -5.94
N LEU A 193 17.65 3.99 -6.98
CA LEU A 193 16.55 3.03 -7.00
C LEU A 193 16.73 1.93 -5.93
N MET A 194 17.95 1.45 -5.74
CA MET A 194 18.28 0.46 -4.70
C MET A 194 18.01 1.00 -3.29
N GLN A 195 18.47 2.22 -2.98
CA GLN A 195 18.18 2.88 -1.71
C GLN A 195 16.67 3.10 -1.53
N SER A 196 15.97 3.47 -2.60
CA SER A 196 14.52 3.73 -2.60
C SER A 196 13.69 2.48 -2.25
N ILE A 197 14.17 1.28 -2.58
CA ILE A 197 13.53 0.01 -2.16
C ILE A 197 14.09 -0.56 -0.84
N GLY A 198 14.99 0.19 -0.19
CA GLY A 198 15.51 -0.11 1.15
C GLY A 198 16.79 -0.95 1.18
N PHE A 199 17.53 -1.06 0.07
CA PHE A 199 18.83 -1.74 0.02
C PHE A 199 19.98 -0.74 0.02
N ASN A 200 21.06 -1.07 0.73
CA ASN A 200 22.33 -0.36 0.57
C ASN A 200 23.04 -0.87 -0.71
N PRO A 201 23.24 -0.02 -1.74
CA PRO A 201 23.80 -0.41 -3.03
C PRO A 201 25.25 -0.91 -2.96
N ASP A 202 26.03 -0.55 -1.94
CA ASP A 202 27.45 -0.92 -1.81
C ASP A 202 27.66 -2.43 -1.66
N TYR A 203 26.65 -3.16 -1.17
CA TYR A 203 26.70 -4.61 -1.02
C TYR A 203 26.35 -5.38 -2.31
N PHE A 204 26.04 -4.67 -3.41
CA PHE A 204 25.53 -5.30 -4.63
C PHE A 204 26.40 -4.96 -5.85
N GLY A 205 26.78 -5.99 -6.61
CA GLY A 205 27.27 -5.80 -7.97
C GLY A 205 26.15 -5.39 -8.92
N ARG A 206 26.51 -4.82 -10.09
CA ARG A 206 25.55 -4.31 -11.09
C ARG A 206 24.45 -5.32 -11.46
N ARG A 207 24.81 -6.59 -11.70
CA ARG A 207 23.83 -7.64 -12.01
C ARG A 207 22.83 -7.84 -10.87
N SER A 208 23.30 -7.87 -9.63
CA SER A 208 22.44 -8.05 -8.47
C SER A 208 21.51 -6.85 -8.24
N LYS A 209 21.99 -5.62 -8.47
CA LYS A 209 21.14 -4.40 -8.46
C LYS A 209 20.01 -4.52 -9.49
N LEU A 210 20.33 -4.89 -10.73
CA LEU A 210 19.34 -5.08 -11.79
C LEU A 210 18.31 -6.16 -11.44
N LEU A 211 18.72 -7.27 -10.81
CA LEU A 211 17.80 -8.31 -10.36
C LEU A 211 16.85 -7.81 -9.27
N GLN A 212 17.31 -6.97 -8.34
CA GLN A 212 16.43 -6.37 -7.32
C GLN A 212 15.44 -5.40 -7.95
N ILE A 213 15.89 -4.55 -8.87
CA ILE A 213 15.03 -3.58 -9.57
C ILE A 213 14.03 -4.30 -10.48
N ALA A 214 14.39 -5.43 -11.08
CA ALA A 214 13.49 -6.21 -11.93
C ALA A 214 12.22 -6.70 -11.17
N ARG A 215 12.29 -6.81 -9.83
CA ARG A 215 11.14 -7.14 -8.97
C ARG A 215 10.09 -6.02 -8.95
N LEU A 216 10.43 -4.82 -9.42
CA LEU A 216 9.53 -3.67 -9.49
C LEU A 216 8.78 -3.59 -10.82
N ILE A 217 9.22 -4.31 -11.86
CA ILE A 217 8.57 -4.31 -13.18
C ILE A 217 7.07 -4.63 -13.10
N PRO A 218 6.59 -5.58 -12.27
CA PRO A 218 5.15 -5.83 -12.08
C PRO A 218 4.31 -4.59 -11.71
N PHE A 219 4.93 -3.58 -11.07
CA PHE A 219 4.26 -2.32 -10.70
C PHE A 219 4.28 -1.28 -11.83
N CYS A 220 5.18 -1.42 -12.80
CA CYS A 220 5.36 -0.47 -13.90
C CYS A 220 4.70 -0.95 -15.19
N GLU A 221 4.70 -2.26 -15.42
CA GLU A 221 4.22 -2.90 -16.64
C GLU A 221 2.97 -3.74 -16.37
N ARG A 222 1.96 -3.56 -17.22
CA ARG A 222 0.67 -4.25 -17.09
C ARG A 222 0.80 -5.72 -17.47
N ASN A 223 0.35 -6.61 -16.58
CA ASN A 223 0.38 -8.07 -16.74
C ASN A 223 1.82 -8.62 -16.92
N TYR A 224 2.81 -8.03 -16.26
CA TYR A 224 4.16 -8.57 -16.23
C TYR A 224 4.28 -9.65 -15.17
N ASN A 225 4.25 -10.91 -15.61
CA ASN A 225 4.19 -12.05 -14.71
C ASN A 225 5.60 -12.57 -14.33
N LEU A 226 5.82 -12.79 -13.03
CA LEU A 226 7.14 -13.05 -12.46
C LEU A 226 7.08 -14.23 -11.48
N ILE A 227 8.13 -15.06 -11.49
CA ILE A 227 8.36 -16.07 -10.44
C ILE A 227 9.67 -15.72 -9.73
N GLU A 228 9.60 -15.52 -8.41
CA GLU A 228 10.75 -15.23 -7.56
C GLU A 228 10.98 -16.41 -6.59
N LEU A 229 12.04 -17.17 -6.85
CA LEU A 229 12.48 -18.27 -6.00
C LEU A 229 13.79 -17.92 -5.31
N GLY A 230 13.86 -18.10 -3.99
CA GLY A 230 15.11 -17.91 -3.27
C GLY A 230 15.04 -18.33 -1.81
N PRO A 231 16.17 -18.28 -1.07
CA PRO A 231 16.23 -18.69 0.32
C PRO A 231 15.36 -17.79 1.23
N LYS A 232 15.08 -18.27 2.44
CA LYS A 232 14.36 -17.50 3.47
C LYS A 232 15.13 -16.22 3.83
N GLY A 233 14.41 -15.16 4.22
CA GLY A 233 15.03 -13.91 4.69
C GLY A 233 15.54 -12.95 3.62
N THR A 234 15.23 -13.18 2.34
CA THR A 234 15.66 -12.33 1.20
C THR A 234 14.72 -11.16 0.89
N GLY A 235 13.71 -10.92 1.74
CA GLY A 235 12.75 -9.83 1.53
C GLY A 235 11.80 -10.03 0.34
N LYS A 236 11.59 -11.28 -0.10
CA LYS A 236 10.74 -11.63 -1.27
C LYS A 236 9.31 -11.10 -1.13
N SER A 237 8.67 -11.45 -0.01
CA SER A 237 7.29 -11.05 0.30
C SER A 237 7.18 -9.55 0.62
N HIS A 238 8.23 -8.94 1.18
CA HIS A 238 8.25 -7.56 1.65
C HIS A 238 7.94 -6.55 0.52
N ILE A 239 8.49 -6.74 -0.68
CA ILE A 239 8.22 -5.82 -1.80
C ILE A 239 6.73 -5.78 -2.16
N TYR A 240 6.01 -6.90 -2.08
CA TYR A 240 4.61 -6.93 -2.52
C TYR A 240 3.60 -6.57 -1.42
N SER A 241 4.03 -6.42 -0.17
CA SER A 241 3.17 -6.04 0.95
C SER A 241 3.51 -4.70 1.59
N GLU A 242 4.78 -4.28 1.57
CA GLU A 242 5.28 -3.16 2.36
C GLU A 242 5.75 -1.97 1.52
N PHE A 243 6.07 -2.17 0.23
CA PHE A 243 6.66 -1.14 -0.64
C PHE A 243 5.63 -0.13 -1.16
N SER A 244 4.46 -0.60 -1.59
CA SER A 244 3.51 0.22 -2.33
C SER A 244 2.06 -0.11 -1.98
N PRO A 245 1.15 0.89 -1.93
CA PRO A 245 -0.29 0.67 -1.81
C PRO A 245 -0.92 0.02 -3.05
N HIS A 246 -0.13 -0.32 -4.07
CA HIS A 246 -0.59 -0.89 -5.34
C HIS A 246 -0.28 -2.39 -5.48
N GLY A 247 0.37 -2.98 -4.49
CA GLY A 247 0.62 -4.41 -4.39
C GLY A 247 -0.22 -5.06 -3.31
N ILE A 248 -0.63 -6.30 -3.55
CA ILE A 248 -1.19 -7.16 -2.51
C ILE A 248 -0.46 -8.51 -2.47
N LEU A 249 -0.10 -8.95 -1.27
CA LEU A 249 0.43 -10.28 -1.03
C LEU A 249 -0.68 -11.18 -0.47
N ILE A 250 -0.90 -12.31 -1.13
CA ILE A 250 -1.80 -13.37 -0.70
C ILE A 250 -0.96 -14.49 -0.07
N SER A 251 -1.02 -14.59 1.25
CA SER A 251 -0.40 -15.69 2.00
C SER A 251 -1.35 -16.88 2.12
N GLY A 252 -0.79 -18.10 2.19
CA GLY A 252 -1.57 -19.29 2.55
C GLY A 252 -2.20 -20.09 1.40
N GLY A 253 -2.02 -19.71 0.14
CA GLY A 253 -2.32 -20.56 -1.03
C GLY A 253 -3.80 -20.84 -1.35
N GLU A 254 -4.74 -20.53 -0.46
CA GLU A 254 -6.17 -20.69 -0.70
C GLU A 254 -6.77 -19.37 -1.17
N VAL A 255 -6.47 -18.98 -2.42
CA VAL A 255 -7.28 -17.98 -3.12
C VAL A 255 -8.39 -18.69 -3.88
N THR A 256 -9.60 -18.14 -3.84
CA THR A 256 -10.70 -18.65 -4.64
C THR A 256 -10.82 -17.85 -5.93
N VAL A 257 -11.37 -18.47 -6.98
CA VAL A 257 -11.65 -17.79 -8.26
C VAL A 257 -12.45 -16.50 -8.07
N PRO A 258 -13.53 -16.44 -7.25
CA PRO A 258 -14.28 -15.20 -7.02
C PRO A 258 -13.47 -14.08 -6.39
N LYS A 259 -12.51 -14.43 -5.51
CA LYS A 259 -11.66 -13.45 -4.85
C LYS A 259 -10.62 -12.90 -5.82
N LEU A 260 -10.07 -13.74 -6.70
CA LEU A 260 -9.03 -13.30 -7.65
C LEU A 260 -9.60 -12.61 -8.88
N PHE A 261 -10.66 -13.16 -9.49
CA PHE A 261 -11.13 -12.79 -10.83
C PHE A 261 -12.51 -12.13 -10.85
N VAL A 262 -13.58 -12.90 -10.66
CA VAL A 262 -14.94 -12.38 -10.66
C VAL A 262 -15.86 -13.28 -9.87
N ASN A 263 -16.71 -12.66 -9.06
CA ASN A 263 -17.81 -13.35 -8.41
C ASN A 263 -19.03 -13.38 -9.34
N ASN A 264 -19.38 -14.56 -9.85
CA ASN A 264 -20.52 -14.72 -10.77
C ASN A 264 -21.88 -14.42 -10.14
N SER A 265 -22.02 -14.49 -8.81
CA SER A 265 -23.31 -14.20 -8.17
C SER A 265 -23.57 -12.69 -8.03
N SER A 266 -22.51 -11.89 -7.92
CA SER A 266 -22.62 -10.44 -7.73
C SER A 266 -22.06 -9.60 -8.88
N GLY A 267 -21.41 -10.22 -9.87
CA GLY A 267 -20.69 -9.54 -10.95
C GLY A 267 -19.43 -8.78 -10.50
N LYS A 268 -19.11 -8.79 -9.21
CA LYS A 268 -17.97 -8.03 -8.68
C LYS A 268 -16.65 -8.62 -9.17
N ILE A 269 -15.84 -7.79 -9.82
CA ILE A 269 -14.47 -8.12 -10.19
C ILE A 269 -13.67 -8.38 -8.89
N GLY A 270 -12.71 -9.29 -8.95
CA GLY A 270 -11.80 -9.65 -7.88
C GLY A 270 -10.49 -8.87 -7.95
N LEU A 271 -9.48 -9.31 -7.19
CA LEU A 271 -8.22 -8.56 -7.00
C LEU A 271 -7.53 -8.10 -8.30
N VAL A 272 -7.59 -8.89 -9.38
CA VAL A 272 -6.91 -8.54 -10.65
C VAL A 272 -7.45 -7.28 -11.34
N GLY A 273 -8.68 -6.87 -11.02
CA GLY A 273 -9.27 -5.68 -11.63
C GLY A 273 -8.75 -4.37 -11.07
N TYR A 274 -7.97 -4.39 -9.99
CA TYR A 274 -7.82 -3.19 -9.16
C TYR A 274 -6.46 -3.04 -8.46
N TRP A 275 -5.69 -4.12 -8.39
CA TRP A 275 -4.31 -4.08 -7.95
C TRP A 275 -3.40 -4.07 -9.17
N ASP A 276 -2.32 -3.31 -9.10
CA ASP A 276 -1.33 -3.30 -10.18
C ASP A 276 -0.49 -4.58 -10.11
N THR A 277 -0.26 -5.11 -8.89
CA THR A 277 0.43 -6.38 -8.67
C THR A 277 -0.28 -7.26 -7.63
N VAL A 278 -0.53 -8.52 -7.98
CA VAL A 278 -1.03 -9.55 -7.08
C VAL A 278 0.04 -10.62 -6.89
N ALA A 279 0.61 -10.69 -5.69
CA ALA A 279 1.65 -11.63 -5.33
C ALA A 279 1.12 -12.80 -4.51
N PHE A 280 1.63 -14.00 -4.77
CA PHE A 280 1.31 -15.24 -4.08
C PHE A 280 2.51 -15.69 -3.26
N ASP A 281 2.34 -15.76 -1.93
CA ASP A 281 3.37 -16.33 -1.06
C ASP A 281 3.22 -17.84 -0.93
N GLU A 282 4.37 -18.52 -0.80
CA GLU A 282 4.50 -19.96 -0.64
C GLU A 282 3.75 -20.76 -1.73
N PHE A 283 3.73 -20.28 -2.96
CA PHE A 283 2.92 -20.91 -4.03
C PHE A 283 3.27 -22.39 -4.27
N ALA A 284 4.51 -22.80 -3.98
CA ALA A 284 5.03 -24.16 -4.19
C ALA A 284 4.90 -25.12 -2.99
N GLY A 285 4.10 -24.80 -1.95
CA GLY A 285 3.98 -25.64 -0.76
C GLY A 285 3.40 -27.04 -1.02
N LYS A 286 4.10 -28.10 -0.61
CA LYS A 286 3.72 -29.53 -0.84
C LYS A 286 2.34 -29.94 -0.32
N GLN A 287 1.77 -29.22 0.65
CA GLN A 287 0.45 -29.51 1.23
C GLN A 287 -0.69 -28.74 0.54
N LYS A 288 -0.41 -27.89 -0.46
CA LYS A 288 -1.43 -27.06 -1.09
C LYS A 288 -2.21 -27.84 -2.15
N ARG A 289 -3.54 -27.83 -2.03
CA ARG A 289 -4.44 -28.40 -3.03
C ARG A 289 -4.52 -27.44 -4.22
N VAL A 290 -4.06 -27.90 -5.38
CA VAL A 290 -4.15 -27.12 -6.62
C VAL A 290 -5.59 -27.14 -7.13
N ASP A 291 -6.23 -25.98 -7.16
CA ASP A 291 -7.49 -25.80 -7.88
C ASP A 291 -7.19 -25.70 -9.39
N LYS A 292 -7.49 -26.77 -10.12
CA LYS A 292 -7.26 -26.82 -11.58
C LYS A 292 -8.04 -25.74 -12.33
N ALA A 293 -9.26 -25.43 -11.89
CA ALA A 293 -10.09 -24.42 -12.55
C ALA A 293 -9.47 -23.03 -12.40
N LEU A 294 -8.95 -22.72 -11.20
CA LEU A 294 -8.20 -21.48 -10.98
C LEU A 294 -6.97 -21.40 -11.88
N VAL A 295 -6.16 -22.47 -11.96
CA VAL A 295 -4.94 -22.51 -12.78
C VAL A 295 -5.25 -22.27 -14.25
N ASP A 296 -6.30 -22.87 -14.79
CA ASP A 296 -6.65 -22.69 -16.21
C ASP A 296 -7.13 -21.27 -16.52
N ILE A 297 -7.87 -20.64 -15.61
CA ILE A 297 -8.23 -19.22 -15.74
C ILE A 297 -6.97 -18.34 -15.67
N MET A 298 -6.06 -18.63 -14.74
CA MET A 298 -4.80 -17.88 -14.61
C MET A 298 -3.93 -17.99 -15.87
N LYS A 299 -3.81 -19.18 -16.47
CA LYS A 299 -3.07 -19.35 -17.73
C LYS A 299 -3.62 -18.44 -18.84
N ASN A 300 -4.94 -18.42 -19.00
CA ASN A 300 -5.58 -17.58 -20.02
C ASN A 300 -5.36 -16.09 -19.71
N TYR A 301 -5.57 -15.70 -18.45
CA TYR A 301 -5.38 -14.33 -18.01
C TYR A 301 -3.95 -13.81 -18.19
N MET A 302 -2.95 -14.60 -17.78
CA MET A 302 -1.53 -14.23 -17.86
C MET A 302 -1.04 -14.16 -19.31
N ALA A 303 -1.71 -14.83 -20.25
CA ALA A 303 -1.38 -14.78 -21.67
C ALA A 303 -2.11 -13.65 -22.40
N ASN A 304 -3.38 -13.42 -22.06
CA ASN A 304 -4.29 -12.59 -22.87
C ASN A 304 -4.77 -11.31 -22.18
N LYS A 305 -4.37 -11.07 -20.92
CA LYS A 305 -4.91 -9.97 -20.06
C LYS A 305 -6.42 -10.02 -19.87
N SER A 306 -7.01 -11.18 -20.12
CA SER A 306 -8.46 -11.36 -20.11
C SER A 306 -8.82 -12.71 -19.51
N PHE A 307 -9.97 -12.77 -18.86
CA PHE A 307 -10.53 -14.02 -18.37
C PHE A 307 -12.01 -14.10 -18.76
N SER A 308 -12.47 -15.31 -19.06
CA SER A 308 -13.86 -15.58 -19.41
C SER A 308 -14.45 -16.59 -18.44
N ARG A 309 -15.68 -16.32 -17.99
CA ARG A 309 -16.45 -17.26 -17.18
C ARG A 309 -17.87 -17.44 -17.72
N GLY A 310 -17.97 -17.65 -19.03
CA GLY A 310 -19.16 -18.19 -19.70
C GLY A 310 -20.25 -17.18 -20.08
N VAL A 311 -20.05 -15.88 -19.85
CA VAL A 311 -21.02 -14.83 -20.23
C VAL A 311 -20.32 -13.71 -20.98
N GLU A 312 -19.25 -13.17 -20.40
CA GLU A 312 -18.51 -12.04 -20.96
C GLU A 312 -17.01 -12.21 -20.69
N THR A 313 -16.18 -11.75 -21.63
CA THR A 313 -14.73 -11.68 -21.47
C THR A 313 -14.37 -10.38 -20.77
N LEU A 314 -13.79 -10.48 -19.58
CA LEU A 314 -13.38 -9.33 -18.79
C LEU A 314 -11.86 -9.12 -18.91
N GLY A 315 -11.45 -7.88 -19.16
CA GLY A 315 -10.05 -7.47 -19.17
C GLY A 315 -9.56 -7.06 -17.79
N ALA A 316 -8.29 -7.30 -17.50
CA ALA A 316 -7.60 -6.80 -16.31
C ALA A 316 -6.09 -6.68 -16.56
N ASP A 317 -5.46 -5.75 -15.85
CA ASP A 317 -4.07 -5.35 -16.10
C ASP A 317 -3.09 -5.76 -14.99
N ALA A 318 -3.58 -6.36 -13.91
CA ALA A 318 -2.75 -6.78 -12.78
C ALA A 318 -1.66 -7.78 -13.19
N SER A 319 -0.44 -7.52 -12.74
CA SER A 319 0.69 -8.44 -12.82
C SER A 319 0.58 -9.56 -11.78
N MET A 320 0.90 -10.79 -12.15
CA MET A 320 0.93 -11.94 -11.22
C MET A 320 2.37 -12.24 -10.80
N VAL A 321 2.61 -12.28 -9.48
CA VAL A 321 3.91 -12.64 -8.94
C VAL A 321 3.82 -13.88 -8.06
N PHE A 322 4.70 -14.85 -8.28
CA PHE A 322 4.76 -16.06 -7.47
C PHE A 322 6.06 -16.10 -6.68
N VAL A 323 5.92 -16.01 -5.37
CA VAL A 323 7.05 -16.06 -4.44
C VAL A 323 7.14 -17.45 -3.83
N GLY A 324 8.34 -18.03 -3.89
CA GLY A 324 8.61 -19.36 -3.38
C GLY A 324 9.97 -19.50 -2.72
N ASN A 325 10.09 -20.47 -1.84
CA ASN A 325 11.38 -20.88 -1.29
C ASN A 325 11.98 -21.97 -2.18
N THR A 326 13.28 -21.86 -2.48
CA THR A 326 14.09 -22.91 -3.11
C THR A 326 14.58 -23.93 -2.11
#